data_AF-A0A0N5ARZ1-F1
#
_entry.id   AF-A0A0N5ARZ1-F1
#
_cell.length_a   1.000
_cell.length_b   1.000
_cell.length_c   1.000
_cell.angle_alpha   90.00
_cell.angle_beta   90.00
_cell.angle_gamma   90.00
#
_symmetry.space_group_name_H-M   'P 1'
#
loop_
_entity.id
_entity.type
_entity.pdbx_description
1 polymer ?
#
loop_
_entity_poly.entity_id
_entity_poly.type
_entity_poly.pdbx_seq_one_letter_code
_entity_poly.pdbx_strand_id
1 'polypeptide(L)'
;MADRITQLQDLVNELANHMCNSIGALQALAPPCDFNASSKQLESEPNCALFAANIARTAKDIEILIDSLPVEDPVSSSVECDEELLKMDDQRKRELEQVAAEGEALIELIQKKLSEIAKVQMESRPSM
;
A
#
# COMPACT_ATOMS: atom_id res chain seq x y z
N MET A 1 6.54 -3.70 1.55
CA MET A 1 5.33 -3.06 1.02
C MET A 1 5.68 -2.71 -0.42
N ALA A 2 5.37 -3.60 -1.36
CA ALA A 2 5.71 -3.40 -2.76
C ALA A 2 4.83 -2.28 -3.31
N ASP A 3 5.44 -1.27 -3.93
CA ASP A 3 4.74 -0.26 -4.71
C ASP A 3 3.80 -0.95 -5.73
N ARG A 4 2.66 -0.34 -6.07
CA ARG A 4 1.71 -0.93 -7.04
C ARG A 4 2.37 -1.15 -8.40
N ILE A 5 3.34 -0.30 -8.75
CA ILE A 5 4.16 -0.49 -9.95
C ILE A 5 5.03 -1.75 -9.85
N THR A 6 5.66 -2.00 -8.70
CA THR A 6 6.41 -3.24 -8.46
C THR A 6 5.50 -4.47 -8.51
N GLN A 7 4.31 -4.39 -7.91
CA GLN A 7 3.32 -5.48 -7.98
C GLN A 7 2.89 -5.78 -9.42
N LEU A 8 2.73 -4.74 -10.26
CA LEU A 8 2.41 -4.91 -11.67
C LEU A 8 3.53 -5.64 -12.41
N GLN A 9 4.79 -5.32 -12.13
CA GLN A 9 5.95 -6.00 -12.70
C GLN A 9 5.98 -7.48 -12.31
N ASP A 10 5.70 -7.79 -11.04
CA ASP A 10 5.67 -9.16 -10.54
C ASP A 10 4.57 -9.99 -11.23
N LEU A 11 3.35 -9.43 -11.35
CA LEU A 11 2.23 -10.10 -12.02
C LEU A 11 2.48 -10.32 -13.52
N VAL A 12 3.12 -9.37 -14.21
CA VAL A 12 3.48 -9.54 -15.62
C VAL A 12 4.52 -10.66 -15.79
N ASN A 13 5.52 -10.72 -14.91
CA ASN A 13 6.49 -11.82 -14.90
C ASN A 13 5.81 -13.17 -14.61
N GLU A 14 4.88 -13.20 -13.67
CA GLU A 14 4.09 -14.40 -13.34
C GLU A 14 3.23 -14.86 -14.52
N LEU A 15 2.55 -13.94 -15.22
CA LEU A 15 1.78 -14.24 -16.43
C LEU A 15 2.66 -14.85 -17.53
N ALA A 16 3.85 -14.27 -17.76
CA ALA A 16 4.80 -14.80 -18.73
C ALA A 16 5.26 -16.22 -18.35
N ASN A 17 5.54 -16.45 -17.07
CA ASN A 17 5.88 -17.79 -16.56
C ASN A 17 4.73 -18.78 -16.77
N HIS A 18 3.49 -18.40 -16.49
CA HIS A 18 2.33 -19.25 -16.75
C HIS A 18 2.22 -19.63 -18.22
N MET A 19 2.36 -18.67 -19.14
CA MET A 19 2.29 -18.95 -20.59
C MET A 19 3.42 -19.90 -21.03
N CYS A 20 4.67 -19.60 -20.69
CA CYS A 20 5.83 -20.40 -21.10
C CYS A 20 5.81 -21.81 -20.50
N ASN A 21 5.51 -21.94 -19.21
CA ASN A 21 5.47 -23.24 -18.55
C ASN A 21 4.31 -24.10 -19.05
N SER A 22 3.15 -23.49 -19.31
CA SER A 22 2.00 -24.20 -19.88
C SER A 22 2.32 -24.74 -21.26
N ILE A 23 2.93 -23.93 -22.14
CA ILE A 23 3.36 -24.37 -23.46
C ILE A 23 4.38 -25.51 -23.35
N GLY A 24 5.40 -25.37 -22.50
CA GLY A 24 6.43 -26.40 -22.31
C GLY A 24 5.83 -27.72 -21.82
N ALA A 25 4.91 -27.68 -20.85
CA ALA A 25 4.23 -28.87 -20.34
C ALA A 25 3.36 -29.54 -21.41
N LEU A 26 2.59 -28.76 -22.18
CA LEU A 26 1.73 -29.29 -23.24
C LEU A 26 2.54 -29.88 -24.40
N GLN A 27 3.67 -29.27 -24.78
CA GLN A 27 4.56 -29.80 -25.81
C GLN A 27 5.23 -31.11 -25.36
N ALA A 28 5.62 -31.22 -24.08
CA ALA A 28 6.23 -32.45 -23.55
C ALA A 28 5.27 -33.64 -23.55
N LEU A 29 3.96 -33.38 -23.43
CA LEU A 29 2.90 -34.39 -23.41
C LEU A 29 2.24 -34.61 -24.78
N ALA A 30 2.56 -33.77 -25.77
CA ALA A 30 1.93 -33.82 -27.08
C ALA A 30 2.31 -35.11 -27.83
N PRO A 31 1.34 -35.98 -28.17
CA PRO A 31 1.62 -37.12 -29.03
C PRO A 31 1.82 -36.64 -30.48
N PRO A 32 2.51 -37.43 -31.32
CA PRO A 32 2.55 -37.19 -32.76
C PRO A 32 1.12 -37.12 -33.33
N CYS A 33 0.85 -36.12 -34.15
CA CYS A 33 -0.43 -35.94 -34.83
C CYS A 33 -0.22 -35.79 -36.34
N ASP A 34 -1.22 -36.19 -37.12
CA ASP A 34 -1.21 -35.99 -38.57
C ASP A 34 -1.28 -34.50 -38.91
N PHE A 35 -0.69 -34.11 -40.03
CA PHE A 35 -0.54 -32.71 -40.44
C PHE A 35 -1.86 -31.90 -40.52
N ASN A 36 -3.02 -32.58 -40.59
CA ASN A 36 -4.36 -31.99 -40.68
C ASN A 36 -5.29 -32.39 -39.52
N ALA A 37 -4.79 -33.06 -38.48
CA ALA A 37 -5.60 -33.51 -37.36
C ALA A 37 -5.09 -32.96 -36.03
N SER A 38 -6.00 -32.45 -35.20
CA SER A 38 -5.70 -32.16 -33.81
C SER A 38 -5.53 -33.46 -33.01
N SER A 39 -4.59 -33.46 -32.08
CA SER A 39 -4.43 -34.54 -31.12
C SER A 39 -5.60 -34.53 -30.14
N LYS A 40 -6.55 -35.48 -30.29
CA LYS A 40 -7.65 -35.68 -29.33
C LYS A 40 -7.17 -35.97 -27.91
N GLN A 41 -5.94 -36.49 -27.77
CA GLN A 41 -5.29 -36.73 -26.48
C GLN A 41 -4.85 -35.43 -25.80
N LEU A 42 -4.41 -34.43 -26.57
CA LEU A 42 -4.07 -33.11 -26.06
C LEU A 42 -5.33 -32.30 -25.73
N GLU A 43 -6.41 -32.50 -26.49
CA GLU A 43 -7.73 -31.93 -26.19
C GLU A 43 -8.33 -32.47 -24.88
N SER A 44 -7.98 -33.71 -24.48
CA SER A 44 -8.41 -34.29 -23.20
C SER A 44 -7.45 -34.00 -22.04
N GLU A 45 -6.39 -33.23 -22.24
CA GLU A 45 -5.41 -32.94 -21.21
C GLU A 45 -6.04 -32.10 -20.09
N PRO A 46 -6.20 -32.63 -18.86
CA PRO A 46 -6.88 -31.93 -17.78
C PRO A 46 -6.19 -30.63 -17.37
N ASN A 47 -4.87 -30.55 -17.56
CA ASN A 47 -4.09 -29.36 -17.23
C ASN A 47 -4.36 -28.19 -18.18
N CYS A 48 -4.87 -28.41 -19.41
CA CYS A 48 -5.21 -27.33 -20.34
C CYS A 48 -6.19 -26.32 -19.73
N ALA A 49 -7.24 -26.81 -19.09
CA ALA A 49 -8.23 -25.96 -18.43
C ALA A 49 -7.63 -25.19 -17.24
N LEU A 50 -6.72 -25.83 -16.51
CA LEU A 50 -6.06 -25.26 -15.33
C LEU A 50 -5.07 -24.14 -15.74
N PHE A 51 -4.29 -24.37 -16.79
CA PHE A 51 -3.41 -23.37 -17.40
C PHE A 51 -4.20 -22.16 -17.91
N ALA A 52 -5.28 -22.40 -18.66
CA ALA A 52 -6.15 -21.34 -19.15
C ALA A 52 -6.76 -20.51 -18.00
N ALA A 53 -7.21 -21.18 -16.93
CA ALA A 53 -7.76 -20.52 -15.75
C ALA A 53 -6.73 -19.64 -15.03
N ASN A 54 -5.50 -20.12 -14.87
CA ASN A 54 -4.43 -19.36 -14.23
C ASN A 54 -4.02 -18.14 -15.07
N ILE A 55 -3.82 -18.33 -16.38
CA ILE A 55 -3.49 -17.22 -17.31
C ILE A 55 -4.60 -16.17 -17.28
N ALA A 56 -5.87 -16.58 -17.37
CA ALA A 56 -7.00 -15.66 -17.36
C ALA A 56 -7.13 -14.91 -16.02
N ARG A 57 -6.89 -15.59 -14.90
CA ARG A 57 -6.91 -14.97 -13.57
C ARG A 57 -5.81 -13.93 -13.44
N THR A 58 -4.55 -14.29 -13.70
CA THR A 58 -3.42 -13.35 -13.59
C THR A 58 -3.58 -12.16 -14.52
N ALA A 59 -4.09 -12.37 -15.75
CA ALA A 59 -4.41 -11.28 -16.66
C ALA A 59 -5.50 -10.34 -16.11
N LYS A 60 -6.53 -10.89 -15.44
CA LYS A 60 -7.58 -10.08 -14.81
C LYS A 60 -7.06 -9.31 -13.59
N ASP A 61 -6.19 -9.93 -12.81
CA ASP A 61 -5.55 -9.29 -11.65
C ASP A 61 -4.68 -8.10 -12.10
N ILE A 62 -3.96 -8.23 -13.23
CA ILE A 62 -3.23 -7.13 -13.88
C ILE A 62 -4.17 -5.98 -14.27
N GLU A 63 -5.31 -6.29 -14.91
CA GLU A 63 -6.30 -5.29 -15.31
C GLU A 63 -6.84 -4.51 -14.09
N ILE A 64 -7.25 -5.23 -13.05
CA ILE A 64 -7.75 -4.62 -11.80
C ILE A 64 -6.68 -3.75 -11.15
N LEU A 65 -5.41 -4.20 -11.16
CA LEU A 65 -4.32 -3.43 -10.59
C LEU A 65 -4.07 -2.13 -11.36
N ILE A 66 -4.13 -2.18 -12.70
CA ILE A 66 -4.03 -0.99 -13.57
C ILE A 66 -5.17 -0.01 -13.26
N ASP A 67 -6.41 -0.48 -13.18
CA ASP A 67 -7.57 0.36 -12.85
C ASP A 67 -7.47 0.99 -11.46
N SER A 68 -6.72 0.37 -10.56
CA SER A 68 -6.48 0.88 -9.22
C SER A 68 -5.36 1.93 -9.15
N LEU A 69 -4.56 2.11 -10.20
CA LEU A 69 -3.48 3.09 -10.17
C LEU A 69 -4.06 4.51 -10.01
N PRO A 70 -3.45 5.36 -9.17
CA PRO A 70 -3.86 6.75 -9.10
C PRO A 70 -3.74 7.38 -10.49
N VAL A 71 -4.82 8.01 -10.96
CA VAL A 71 -4.81 8.74 -12.24
C VAL A 71 -3.90 9.95 -12.07
N GLU A 72 -2.69 9.87 -12.59
CA GLU A 72 -1.79 11.02 -12.65
C GLU A 72 -2.19 11.88 -13.85
N ASP A 73 -2.72 13.08 -13.61
CA ASP A 73 -2.71 14.14 -14.61
C ASP A 73 -1.28 14.71 -14.66
N PRO A 74 -0.41 14.36 -15.64
CA PRO A 74 1.01 14.21 -15.34
C PRO A 74 1.88 15.48 -15.40
N VAL A 75 1.35 16.70 -15.59
CA VAL A 75 2.25 17.80 -16.04
C VAL A 75 1.98 19.19 -15.44
N SER A 76 0.97 19.35 -14.59
CA SER A 76 0.69 20.70 -14.03
C SER A 76 0.25 20.69 -12.57
N SER A 77 -0.28 19.57 -12.09
CA SER A 77 -0.86 19.46 -10.75
C SER A 77 0.13 18.97 -9.69
N SER A 78 1.20 18.24 -10.03
CA SER A 78 2.03 17.62 -8.97
C SER A 78 2.85 18.66 -8.19
N VAL A 79 3.49 19.61 -8.88
CA VAL A 79 4.31 20.64 -8.22
C VAL A 79 3.44 21.63 -7.45
N GLU A 80 2.29 22.03 -8.00
CA GLU A 80 1.34 22.92 -7.31
C GLU A 80 0.68 22.22 -6.11
N CYS A 81 0.30 20.94 -6.22
CA CYS A 81 -0.18 20.13 -5.11
C CYS A 81 0.88 19.95 -4.03
N ASP A 82 2.15 19.71 -4.41
CA ASP A 82 3.25 19.55 -3.46
C ASP A 82 3.52 20.86 -2.71
N GLU A 83 3.51 22.00 -3.40
CA GLU A 83 3.63 23.31 -2.77
C GLU A 83 2.44 23.62 -1.84
N GLU A 84 1.23 23.26 -2.23
CA GLU A 84 0.04 23.44 -1.39
C GLU A 84 0.09 22.53 -0.15
N LEU A 85 0.51 21.28 -0.30
CA LEU A 85 0.74 20.33 0.80
C LEU A 85 1.79 20.87 1.79
N LEU A 86 2.91 21.40 1.28
CA LEU A 86 3.95 22.03 2.11
C LEU A 86 3.40 23.22 2.90
N LYS A 87 2.61 24.10 2.25
CA LYS A 87 1.96 25.23 2.94
C LYS A 87 0.99 24.77 4.01
N MET A 88 0.18 23.74 3.74
CA MET A 88 -0.74 23.16 4.71
C MET A 88 0.00 22.54 5.90
N ASP A 89 1.14 21.90 5.67
CA ASP A 89 1.95 21.29 6.72
C ASP A 89 2.60 22.35 7.62
N ASP A 90 3.17 23.42 7.03
CA ASP A 90 3.71 24.56 7.76
C ASP A 90 2.63 25.25 8.61
N GLN A 91 1.42 25.41 8.08
CA GLN A 91 0.28 25.97 8.82
C GLN A 91 -0.11 25.06 9.99
N ARG A 92 -0.28 23.75 9.76
CA ARG A 92 -0.58 22.78 10.81
C ARG A 92 0.49 22.74 11.90
N LYS A 93 1.77 22.87 11.50
CA LYS A 93 2.90 22.93 12.42
C LYS A 93 2.81 24.14 13.35
N ARG A 94 2.51 25.33 12.81
CA ARG A 94 2.33 26.55 13.64
C ARG A 94 1.17 26.44 14.60
N GLU A 95 0.05 25.89 14.16
CA GLU A 95 -1.11 25.63 15.03
C GLU A 95 -0.75 24.67 16.17
N LEU A 96 0.00 23.62 15.87
CA LEU A 96 0.48 22.68 16.88
C LEU A 96 1.46 23.35 17.87
N GLU A 97 2.39 24.17 17.39
CA GLU A 97 3.33 24.92 18.24
C GLU A 97 2.58 25.87 19.19
N GLN A 98 1.53 26.54 18.72
CA GLN A 98 0.70 27.41 19.55
C GLN A 98 -0.02 26.61 20.65
N VAL A 99 -0.70 25.52 20.29
CA VAL A 99 -1.42 24.67 21.25
C VAL A 99 -0.46 24.07 22.28
N ALA A 100 0.75 23.67 21.85
CA ALA A 100 1.79 23.17 22.75
C ALA A 100 2.24 24.24 23.76
N ALA A 101 2.49 25.46 23.29
CA ALA A 101 2.90 26.58 24.15
C ALA A 101 1.81 26.96 25.17
N GLU A 102 0.53 27.00 24.74
CA GLU A 102 -0.60 27.22 25.64
C GLU A 102 -0.72 26.12 26.70
N GLY A 103 -0.50 24.86 26.30
CA GLY A 103 -0.47 23.72 27.20
C GLY A 103 0.66 23.80 28.23
N GLU A 104 1.85 24.20 27.81
CA GLU A 104 3.03 24.33 28.68
C GLU A 104 2.83 25.44 29.74
N ALA A 105 2.27 26.59 29.34
CA ALA A 105 1.92 27.67 30.26
C ALA A 105 0.87 27.24 31.30
N LEU A 106 -0.13 26.45 30.89
CA LEU A 106 -1.13 25.91 31.82
C LEU A 106 -0.51 24.93 32.82
N ILE A 107 0.42 24.08 32.38
CA ILE A 107 1.16 23.16 33.25
C ILE A 107 1.97 23.94 34.28
N GLU A 108 2.69 25.00 33.86
CA GLU A 108 3.45 25.84 34.78
C GLU A 108 2.56 26.47 35.86
N LEU A 109 1.38 26.97 35.46
CA LEU A 109 0.39 27.51 36.41
C LEU A 109 -0.08 26.45 37.40
N ILE A 110 -0.40 25.24 36.95
CA ILE A 110 -0.82 24.13 37.81
C ILE A 110 0.29 23.77 38.78
N GLN A 111 1.53 23.64 38.31
CA GLN A 111 2.70 23.33 39.15
C GLN A 111 2.90 24.39 40.25
N LYS A 112 2.74 25.68 39.91
CA LYS A 112 2.82 26.77 40.88
C LYS A 112 1.73 26.65 41.95
N LYS A 113 0.48 26.40 41.54
CA LYS A 113 -0.64 26.23 42.49
C LYS A 113 -0.49 25.01 43.38
N LEU A 114 -0.03 23.89 42.84
CA LEU A 114 0.29 22.71 43.63
C LEU A 114 1.40 22.99 44.65
N SER A 115 2.42 23.76 44.28
CA SER A 115 3.50 24.16 45.18
C SER A 115 3.01 25.09 46.30
N GLU A 116 2.13 26.04 46.00
CA GLU A 116 1.47 26.90 46.99
C GLU A 116 0.66 26.07 48.00
N ILE A 117 -0.14 25.10 47.51
CA ILE A 117 -0.92 24.20 48.36
C ILE A 117 0.00 23.36 49.26
N ALA A 118 1.05 22.76 48.69
CA ALA A 118 2.02 21.97 49.45
C ALA A 118 2.67 22.80 50.57
N LYS A 119 3.05 24.05 50.27
CA LYS A 119 3.62 24.97 51.27
C LYS A 119 2.64 25.27 52.41
N VAL A 120 1.39 25.63 52.10
CA VAL A 120 0.37 25.89 53.11
C VAL A 120 0.11 24.65 53.97
N GLN A 121 0.07 23.46 53.36
CA GLN A 121 -0.09 22.20 54.11
C GLN A 121 1.09 21.91 55.05
N MET A 122 2.32 22.25 54.66
CA MET A 122 3.49 22.11 55.52
C MET A 122 3.47 23.12 56.68
N GLU A 123 3.10 24.37 56.42
CA GLU A 123 3.01 25.44 57.43
C GLU A 123 1.85 25.25 58.41
N SER A 124 0.76 24.62 57.98
CA SER A 124 -0.42 24.34 58.81
C SER A 124 -0.27 23.09 59.68
N ARG A 125 0.85 22.36 59.59
CA ARG A 125 1.10 21.23 60.48
C ARG A 125 1.38 21.76 61.89
N PRO A 126 0.66 21.27 62.93
CA PRO A 126 0.98 21.64 64.29
C PRO A 126 2.40 21.16 64.61
N SER A 127 3.23 22.06 65.15
CA SER A 127 4.48 21.69 65.82
C SER A 127 4.13 20.72 66.94
N MET A 128 4.64 19.48 66.86
CA MET A 128 4.78 18.65 68.05
C MET A 128 5.88 19.24 68.95
#